data_AF-A0A090WFZ5-F1
#
_entry.id   AF-A0A090WFZ5-F1
#
_cell.length_a   1.000
_cell.length_b   1.000
_cell.length_c   1.000
_cell.angle_alpha   90.00
_cell.angle_beta   90.00
_cell.angle_gamma   90.00
#
_symmetry.space_group_name_H-M   'P 1'
#
loop_
_entity.id
_entity.type
_entity.pdbx_description
1 polymer ?
#
loop_
_entity_poly.entity_id
_entity_poly.type
_entity_poly.pdbx_seq_one_letter_code
_entity_poly.pdbx_strand_id
1 'polypeptide(L)'
;MRRHTLTICLLFLVSATTFAQDFNLSATAGYLNINSIFKVDGEKRDLDFKSSGFYFGTQSEINLAEKIDLHPEIALALNAEGDALYFGALGSYQATEDFSVLLGPTLNIILEDVANGYQTLGIFLGFGGNYDITEKIYAQAKYNVQLNDYYNGTGGVSSKVNFLMAGIGFRVL
;
A
#
# COMPACT_ATOMS: atom_id res chain seq x y z
N MET A 1 22.87 3.44 28.46
CA MET A 1 21.78 3.53 27.47
C MET A 1 21.58 4.94 26.87
N ARG A 2 21.88 6.05 27.59
CA ARG A 2 21.54 7.42 27.17
C ARG A 2 22.45 8.08 26.10
N ARG A 3 23.62 7.51 25.79
CA ARG A 3 24.57 8.07 24.79
C ARG A 3 24.25 7.67 23.35
N HIS A 4 23.71 6.47 23.11
CA HIS A 4 23.35 6.01 21.76
C HIS A 4 22.05 6.65 21.25
N THR A 5 21.11 6.97 22.15
CA THR A 5 19.86 7.67 21.79
C THR A 5 20.12 9.07 21.25
N LEU A 6 21.11 9.80 21.80
CA LEU A 6 21.47 11.13 21.30
C LEU A 6 22.14 11.07 19.92
N THR A 7 23.00 10.08 19.68
CA THR A 7 23.65 9.89 18.37
C THR A 7 22.64 9.50 17.28
N ILE A 8 21.65 8.67 17.61
CA ILE A 8 20.56 8.31 16.69
C ILE A 8 19.67 9.52 16.36
N CYS A 9 19.30 10.32 17.37
CA CYS A 9 18.55 11.56 17.12
C CYS A 9 19.36 12.58 16.32
N LEU A 10 20.68 12.67 16.53
CA LEU A 10 21.54 13.59 15.79
C LEU A 10 21.74 13.13 14.33
N LEU A 11 21.79 11.82 14.06
CA LEU A 11 21.78 11.29 12.69
C LEU A 11 20.47 11.60 11.96
N PHE A 12 19.32 11.51 12.65
CA PHE A 12 18.00 11.85 12.09
C PHE A 12 17.85 13.36 11.79
N LEU A 13 18.55 14.20 12.53
CA LEU A 13 18.53 15.66 12.35
C LEU A 13 19.43 16.13 11.20
N VAL A 14 20.50 15.41 10.87
CA VAL A 14 21.41 15.74 9.76
C VAL A 14 20.83 15.32 8.40
N SER A 15 19.92 14.34 8.34
CA SER A 15 19.18 14.02 7.11
C SER A 15 18.08 15.03 6.75
N ALA A 16 17.73 15.95 7.65
CA ALA A 16 16.63 16.90 7.44
C ALA A 16 17.02 18.16 6.64
N THR A 17 18.29 18.33 6.22
CA THR A 17 18.78 19.55 5.56
C THR A 17 19.02 19.42 4.05
N THR A 18 18.44 18.41 3.38
CA THR A 18 18.64 18.18 1.92
C THR A 18 17.35 17.86 1.16
N PHE A 19 16.24 18.54 1.44
CA PHE A 19 15.02 18.49 0.60
C PHE A 19 15.16 19.34 -0.68
N ALA A 20 16.26 19.16 -1.41
CA ALA A 20 16.39 19.61 -2.80
C ALA A 20 16.00 18.50 -3.79
N GLN A 21 15.37 17.43 -3.30
CA GLN A 21 14.89 16.33 -4.12
C GLN A 21 13.64 16.81 -4.86
N ASP A 22 13.64 16.66 -6.18
CA ASP A 22 12.49 16.94 -7.05
C ASP A 22 11.28 16.17 -6.51
N PHE A 23 10.37 16.90 -5.86
CA PHE A 23 9.17 16.34 -5.25
C PHE A 23 8.10 16.25 -6.33
N ASN A 24 7.93 15.07 -6.91
CA ASN A 24 6.89 14.83 -7.90
C ASN A 24 5.62 14.35 -7.18
N LEU A 25 4.49 14.99 -7.46
CA LEU A 25 3.21 14.64 -6.86
C LEU A 25 2.24 14.17 -7.93
N SER A 26 1.56 13.06 -7.67
CA SER A 26 0.58 12.44 -8.55
C SER A 26 -0.77 12.26 -7.86
N ALA A 27 -1.84 12.42 -8.62
CA ALA A 27 -3.16 11.95 -8.25
C ALA A 27 -3.39 10.57 -8.89
N THR A 28 -3.97 9.63 -8.15
CA THR A 28 -4.25 8.27 -8.63
C THR A 28 -5.74 7.94 -8.50
N ALA A 29 -6.26 7.17 -9.43
CA ALA A 29 -7.62 6.63 -9.33
C ALA A 29 -7.72 5.33 -10.11
N GLY A 30 -8.60 4.44 -9.69
CA GLY A 30 -8.77 3.17 -10.38
C GLY A 30 -9.74 2.20 -9.74
N TYR A 31 -9.70 0.98 -10.27
CA TYR A 31 -10.46 -0.16 -9.82
C TYR A 31 -9.75 -0.86 -8.65
N LEU A 32 -10.54 -1.32 -7.70
CA LEU A 32 -10.11 -2.13 -6.57
C LEU A 32 -10.83 -3.49 -6.63
N ASN A 33 -10.07 -4.57 -6.56
CA ASN A 33 -10.60 -5.90 -6.31
C ASN A 33 -10.08 -6.42 -4.98
N ILE A 34 -10.98 -6.96 -4.17
CA ILE A 34 -10.71 -7.48 -2.84
C ILE A 34 -11.05 -8.97 -2.83
N ASN A 35 -10.16 -9.79 -2.27
CA ASN A 35 -10.37 -11.20 -2.05
C ASN A 35 -10.16 -11.51 -0.56
N SER A 36 -11.26 -11.70 0.15
CA SER A 36 -11.32 -12.05 1.56
C SER A 36 -11.25 -13.56 1.72
N ILE A 37 -10.28 -14.03 2.49
CA ILE A 37 -9.92 -15.43 2.69
C ILE A 37 -10.16 -15.76 4.16
N PHE A 38 -11.11 -16.65 4.43
CA PHE A 38 -11.38 -17.16 5.76
C PHE A 38 -10.93 -18.62 5.86
N LYS A 39 -10.10 -18.90 6.87
CA LYS A 39 -9.62 -20.25 7.19
C LYS A 39 -10.06 -20.61 8.60
N VAL A 40 -10.51 -21.84 8.78
CA VAL A 40 -10.89 -22.39 10.09
C VAL A 40 -10.05 -23.64 10.32
N ASP A 41 -9.32 -23.69 11.42
CA ASP A 41 -8.51 -24.83 11.81
C ASP A 41 -9.37 -26.10 11.88
N GLY A 42 -8.97 -27.14 11.14
CA GLY A 42 -9.69 -28.41 11.04
C GLY A 42 -10.55 -28.57 9.79
N GLU A 43 -10.85 -27.47 9.08
CA GLU A 43 -11.52 -27.51 7.78
C GLU A 43 -10.51 -27.63 6.63
N LYS A 44 -10.85 -28.41 5.61
CA LYS A 44 -9.97 -28.63 4.44
C LYS A 44 -10.11 -27.57 3.35
N ARG A 45 -11.09 -26.67 3.48
CA ARG A 45 -11.43 -25.70 2.44
C ARG A 45 -11.45 -24.29 3.01
N ASP A 46 -10.73 -23.41 2.32
CA ASP A 46 -10.79 -21.97 2.55
C ASP A 46 -12.10 -21.42 1.96
N LEU A 47 -12.68 -20.42 2.63
CA LEU A 47 -13.83 -19.68 2.13
C LEU A 47 -13.36 -18.34 1.56
N ASP A 48 -13.47 -18.19 0.25
CA ASP A 48 -13.07 -16.99 -0.48
C ASP A 48 -14.30 -16.16 -0.88
N PHE A 49 -14.29 -14.88 -0.50
CA PHE A 49 -15.30 -13.89 -0.91
C PHE A 49 -14.63 -12.79 -1.72
N LYS A 50 -15.22 -12.46 -2.86
CA LYS A 50 -14.69 -11.44 -3.76
C LYS A 50 -15.58 -10.21 -3.74
N SER A 51 -14.96 -9.07 -3.55
CA SER A 51 -15.60 -7.77 -3.62
C SER A 51 -14.86 -6.85 -4.57
N SER A 52 -15.53 -5.78 -4.99
CA SER A 52 -14.95 -4.80 -5.91
C SER A 52 -15.37 -3.39 -5.54
N GLY A 53 -14.56 -2.43 -5.93
CA GLY A 53 -14.79 -1.02 -5.68
C GLY A 53 -13.88 -0.15 -6.52
N PHE A 54 -13.74 1.10 -6.08
CA PHE A 54 -12.86 2.08 -6.70
C PHE A 54 -11.97 2.71 -5.65
N TYR A 55 -10.86 3.30 -6.07
CA TYR A 55 -10.02 4.09 -5.18
C TYR A 55 -9.65 5.42 -5.82
N PHE A 56 -9.37 6.39 -4.94
CA PHE A 56 -8.82 7.70 -5.27
C PHE A 56 -7.71 8.01 -4.28
N GLY A 57 -6.56 8.47 -4.77
CA GLY A 57 -5.41 8.67 -3.92
C GLY A 57 -4.45 9.74 -4.43
N THR A 58 -3.43 9.97 -3.62
CA THR A 58 -2.28 10.78 -3.96
C THR A 58 -1.02 9.98 -3.69
N GLN A 59 -0.05 10.13 -4.57
CA GLN A 59 1.23 9.44 -4.51
C GLN A 59 2.33 10.46 -4.77
N SER A 60 3.41 10.39 -4.01
CA SER A 60 4.62 11.16 -4.33
C SER A 60 5.70 10.24 -4.89
N GLU A 61 6.72 10.80 -5.50
CA GLU A 61 7.92 10.08 -5.95
C GLU A 61 9.14 10.78 -5.37
N ILE A 62 9.96 10.01 -4.66
CA ILE A 62 11.16 10.49 -3.98
C ILE A 62 12.34 9.72 -4.56
N ASN A 63 13.16 10.40 -5.35
CA ASN A 63 14.34 9.83 -5.98
C ASN A 63 15.38 9.46 -4.92
N LEU A 64 15.66 8.16 -4.75
CA LEU A 64 16.66 7.68 -3.78
C LEU A 64 18.01 7.37 -4.44
N ALA A 65 17.98 6.86 -5.67
CA ALA A 65 19.14 6.58 -6.52
C ALA A 65 18.71 6.62 -8.00
N GLU A 66 19.68 6.52 -8.91
CA GLU A 66 19.47 6.67 -10.37
C GLU A 66 18.33 5.81 -10.97
N LYS A 67 18.00 4.67 -10.37
CA LYS A 67 16.94 3.76 -10.82
C LYS A 67 15.97 3.35 -9.72
N ILE A 68 16.06 3.99 -8.55
CA ILE A 68 15.31 3.58 -7.36
C ILE A 68 14.65 4.81 -6.77
N ASP A 69 13.32 4.77 -6.73
CA ASP A 69 12.51 5.80 -6.08
C ASP A 69 11.70 5.19 -4.94
N LEU A 70 11.21 6.05 -4.07
CA LEU A 70 10.22 5.71 -3.07
C LEU A 70 8.90 6.40 -3.42
N HIS A 71 7.84 5.61 -3.49
CA HIS A 71 6.48 6.04 -3.76
C HIS A 71 5.63 5.95 -2.48
N PRO A 72 5.65 6.97 -1.61
CA PRO A 72 4.65 7.09 -0.57
C PRO A 72 3.28 7.40 -1.17
N GLU A 73 2.23 6.79 -0.64
CA GLU A 73 0.87 6.91 -1.16
C GLU A 73 -0.16 6.92 -0.04
N ILE A 74 -1.23 7.69 -0.25
CA ILE A 74 -2.46 7.64 0.53
C ILE A 74 -3.62 7.48 -0.44
N ALA A 75 -4.49 6.50 -0.23
CA ALA A 75 -5.68 6.30 -1.06
C ALA A 75 -6.92 6.00 -0.22
N LEU A 76 -8.05 6.59 -0.59
CA LEU A 76 -9.38 6.20 -0.12
C LEU A 76 -9.96 5.20 -1.11
N ALA A 77 -10.36 4.03 -0.62
CA ALA A 77 -11.16 3.09 -1.37
C ALA A 77 -12.62 3.15 -0.95
N LEU A 78 -13.48 3.04 -1.95
CA LEU A 78 -14.92 2.97 -1.82
C LEU A 78 -15.39 1.61 -2.33
N ASN A 79 -16.10 0.87 -1.49
CA ASN A 79 -16.54 -0.49 -1.78
C ASN A 79 -17.93 -0.72 -1.14
N ALA A 80 -18.70 -1.66 -1.70
CA ALA A 80 -20.08 -1.90 -1.24
C ALA A 80 -20.19 -2.53 0.17
N GLU A 81 -19.12 -3.13 0.66
CA GLU A 81 -18.98 -3.79 1.97
C GLU A 81 -18.30 -2.89 3.01
N GLY A 82 -17.61 -1.82 2.59
CA GLY A 82 -16.97 -0.84 3.46
C GLY A 82 -15.86 -0.06 2.77
N ASP A 83 -15.62 1.15 3.25
CA ASP A 83 -14.59 2.08 2.82
C ASP A 83 -13.30 1.86 3.65
N ALA A 84 -12.15 2.09 3.02
CA ALA A 84 -10.87 1.94 3.70
C ALA A 84 -9.85 2.98 3.24
N LEU A 85 -9.01 3.42 4.17
CA LEU A 85 -7.82 4.21 3.87
C LEU A 85 -6.62 3.29 3.71
N TYR A 86 -5.86 3.49 2.63
CA TYR A 86 -4.63 2.77 2.32
C TYR A 86 -3.44 3.71 2.41
N PHE A 87 -2.34 3.21 2.96
CA PHE A 87 -1.07 3.91 3.09
C PHE A 87 0.04 3.03 2.53
N GLY A 88 0.69 3.47 1.47
CA GLY A 88 1.78 2.75 0.82
C GLY A 88 3.12 3.46 1.01
N ALA A 89 4.21 2.70 1.11
CA ALA A 89 5.56 3.20 0.95
C ALA A 89 6.35 2.22 0.09
N LEU A 90 6.04 2.19 -1.22
CA LEU A 90 6.60 1.21 -2.15
C LEU A 90 7.88 1.77 -2.77
N GLY A 91 8.96 1.00 -2.74
CA GLY A 91 10.12 1.29 -3.59
C GLY A 91 9.78 0.95 -5.04
N SER A 92 10.22 1.77 -5.98
CA SER A 92 10.24 1.45 -7.40
C SER A 92 11.65 1.08 -7.85
N TYR A 93 11.74 0.20 -8.84
CA TYR A 93 12.94 -0.01 -9.62
C TYR A 93 12.62 0.20 -11.10
N GLN A 94 13.29 1.16 -11.73
CA GLN A 94 13.09 1.45 -13.14
C GLN A 94 13.79 0.38 -14.01
N ALA A 95 12.99 -0.58 -14.48
CA ALA A 95 13.46 -1.72 -15.27
C ALA A 95 13.71 -1.33 -16.74
N THR A 96 12.90 -0.41 -17.27
CA THR A 96 13.06 0.24 -18.57
C THR A 96 12.66 1.70 -18.45
N GLU A 97 12.88 2.52 -19.49
CA GLU A 97 12.49 3.94 -19.49
C GLU A 97 11.01 4.14 -19.11
N ASP A 98 10.12 3.30 -19.63
CA ASP A 98 8.67 3.43 -19.42
C ASP A 98 8.09 2.50 -18.36
N PHE A 99 8.87 1.55 -17.83
CA PHE A 99 8.35 0.52 -16.92
C PHE A 99 9.16 0.41 -15.64
N SER A 100 8.47 0.48 -14.51
CA SER A 100 9.04 0.27 -13.18
C SER A 100 8.30 -0.82 -12.42
N VAL A 101 9.04 -1.54 -11.60
CA VAL A 101 8.50 -2.57 -10.69
C VAL A 101 8.40 -1.96 -9.30
N LEU A 102 7.28 -2.22 -8.61
CA LEU A 102 7.01 -1.72 -7.28
C LEU A 102 7.12 -2.86 -6.24
N LEU A 103 7.67 -2.55 -5.07
CA LEU A 103 7.70 -3.45 -3.92
C LEU A 103 7.78 -2.66 -2.62
N GLY A 104 6.96 -2.99 -1.63
CA GLY A 104 7.10 -2.42 -0.29
C GLY A 104 5.91 -2.66 0.62
N PRO A 105 5.99 -2.16 1.87
CA PRO A 105 4.88 -2.25 2.80
C PRO A 105 3.69 -1.40 2.35
N THR A 106 2.50 -1.92 2.62
CA THR A 106 1.24 -1.18 2.54
C THR A 106 0.44 -1.45 3.80
N LEU A 107 -0.28 -0.45 4.29
CA LEU A 107 -1.20 -0.56 5.41
C LEU A 107 -2.60 -0.18 4.94
N ASN A 108 -3.63 -0.70 5.61
CA ASN A 108 -4.96 -0.13 5.47
C ASN A 108 -5.65 0.00 6.83
N ILE A 109 -6.65 0.87 6.88
CA ILE A 109 -7.54 1.04 8.01
C ILE A 109 -8.97 1.00 7.47
N ILE A 110 -9.73 -0.02 7.87
CA ILE A 110 -11.16 -0.11 7.61
C ILE A 110 -11.86 1.00 8.38
N LEU A 111 -12.73 1.76 7.71
CA LEU A 111 -13.39 2.95 8.29
C LEU A 111 -14.69 2.62 9.02
N GLU A 112 -15.27 1.45 8.76
CA GLU A 112 -16.47 0.94 9.42
C GLU A 112 -16.15 0.25 10.75
N ASP A 113 -17.17 0.15 11.59
CA ASP A 113 -17.12 -0.66 12.80
C ASP A 113 -16.97 -2.15 12.44
N VAL A 114 -15.96 -2.78 13.03
CA VAL A 114 -15.72 -4.23 12.87
C VAL A 114 -16.30 -5.00 14.05
N ALA A 115 -16.66 -6.26 13.81
CA ALA A 115 -17.19 -7.13 14.86
C ALA A 115 -16.17 -7.35 15.99
N ASN A 116 -16.67 -7.68 17.20
CA ASN A 116 -15.81 -8.05 18.32
C ASN A 116 -14.85 -9.20 17.94
N GLY A 117 -13.57 -9.05 18.26
CA GLY A 117 -12.53 -10.01 17.88
C GLY A 117 -11.94 -9.77 16.48
N TYR A 118 -12.28 -8.67 15.82
CA TYR A 118 -11.64 -8.18 14.61
C TYR A 118 -10.92 -6.85 14.86
N GLN A 119 -9.84 -6.61 14.11
CA GLN A 119 -9.14 -5.33 14.05
C GLN A 119 -9.36 -4.65 12.70
N THR A 120 -9.24 -3.32 12.67
CA THR A 120 -9.40 -2.52 11.45
C THR A 120 -8.10 -2.36 10.66
N LEU A 121 -6.94 -2.52 11.33
CA LEU A 121 -5.62 -2.34 10.73
C LEU A 121 -5.19 -3.60 9.95
N GLY A 122 -4.94 -3.44 8.66
CA GLY A 122 -4.24 -4.44 7.84
C GLY A 122 -2.81 -4.02 7.54
N ILE A 123 -1.91 -5.00 7.53
CA ILE A 123 -0.50 -4.86 7.17
C ILE A 123 -0.24 -5.79 6.01
N PHE A 124 0.29 -5.25 4.92
CA PHE A 124 0.44 -5.93 3.64
C PHE A 124 1.86 -5.77 3.11
N LEU A 125 2.28 -6.76 2.33
CA LEU A 125 3.36 -6.62 1.37
C LEU A 125 2.74 -6.38 0.00
N GLY A 126 3.01 -5.20 -0.57
CA GLY A 126 2.57 -4.79 -1.89
C GLY A 126 3.66 -4.98 -2.92
N PHE A 127 3.29 -5.45 -4.10
CA PHE A 127 4.14 -5.48 -5.28
C PHE A 127 3.34 -5.16 -6.53
N GLY A 128 4.00 -4.68 -7.57
CA GLY A 128 3.29 -4.22 -8.75
C GLY A 128 4.20 -3.63 -9.81
N GLY A 129 3.63 -2.77 -10.64
CA GLY A 129 4.40 -1.98 -11.59
C GLY A 129 3.65 -0.76 -12.10
N ASN A 130 4.43 0.18 -12.62
CA ASN A 130 3.95 1.33 -13.35
C ASN A 130 4.37 1.22 -14.81
N TYR A 131 3.52 1.70 -15.70
CA TYR A 131 3.82 1.87 -17.11
C TYR A 131 3.50 3.29 -17.55
N ASP A 132 4.52 4.04 -17.94
CA ASP A 132 4.40 5.41 -18.40
C ASP A 132 3.78 5.43 -19.79
N ILE A 133 2.59 6.02 -19.90
CA ILE A 133 1.87 6.19 -21.17
C ILE A 133 2.31 7.50 -21.83
N THR A 134 2.52 8.52 -21.01
CA THR A 134 3.07 9.83 -21.39
C THR A 134 3.87 10.38 -20.22
N GLU A 135 4.59 11.49 -20.40
CA GLU A 135 5.29 12.18 -19.32
C GLU A 135 4.39 12.48 -18.10
N LYS A 136 3.08 12.71 -18.31
CA LYS A 136 2.14 13.06 -17.24
C LYS A 136 1.22 11.93 -16.79
N ILE A 137 1.11 10.85 -17.55
CA ILE A 137 0.09 9.81 -17.34
C ILE A 137 0.76 8.46 -17.31
N TYR A 138 0.49 7.68 -16.27
CA TYR A 138 0.97 6.31 -16.14
C TYR A 138 -0.17 5.37 -15.74
N ALA A 139 -0.10 4.13 -16.19
CA ALA A 139 -0.91 3.04 -15.65
C ALA A 139 -0.20 2.41 -14.46
N GLN A 140 -0.94 1.99 -13.45
CA GLN A 140 -0.40 1.34 -12.27
C GLN A 140 -1.24 0.12 -11.91
N ALA A 141 -0.57 -0.98 -11.56
CA ALA A 141 -1.21 -2.16 -10.99
C ALA A 141 -0.39 -2.65 -9.78
N LYS A 142 -1.07 -2.84 -8.65
CA LYS A 142 -0.46 -3.30 -7.39
C LYS A 142 -1.30 -4.41 -6.77
N TYR A 143 -0.66 -5.54 -6.49
CA TYR A 143 -1.24 -6.61 -5.71
C TYR A 143 -0.66 -6.60 -4.30
N ASN A 144 -1.52 -6.71 -3.30
CA ASN A 144 -1.16 -6.62 -1.90
C ASN A 144 -1.59 -7.88 -1.18
N VAL A 145 -0.63 -8.51 -0.51
CA VAL A 145 -0.84 -9.73 0.27
C VAL A 145 -0.78 -9.39 1.74
N GLN A 146 -1.83 -9.73 2.49
CA GLN A 146 -1.87 -9.42 3.92
C GLN A 146 -0.95 -10.33 4.71
N LEU A 147 -0.16 -9.71 5.58
CA LEU A 147 0.78 -10.37 6.48
C LEU A 147 0.12 -10.69 7.82
N ASN A 148 -0.61 -9.73 8.40
CA ASN A 148 -1.36 -9.94 9.64
C ASN A 148 -2.75 -10.57 9.38
N ASP A 149 -3.40 -11.01 10.45
CA ASP A 149 -4.80 -11.46 10.42
C ASP A 149 -5.71 -10.35 10.94
N TYR A 150 -6.89 -10.18 10.34
CA TYR A 150 -7.91 -9.29 10.89
C TYR A 150 -8.59 -9.88 12.12
N TYR A 151 -8.75 -11.20 12.16
CA TYR A 151 -9.29 -11.87 13.35
C TYR A 151 -8.19 -11.96 14.43
N ASN A 152 -8.49 -11.45 15.62
CA ASN A 152 -7.63 -11.51 16.81
C ASN A 152 -8.28 -12.25 17.99
N GLY A 153 -9.44 -12.88 17.76
CA GLY A 153 -10.16 -13.65 18.78
C GLY A 153 -9.54 -15.03 19.04
N THR A 154 -10.12 -15.74 20.00
CA THR A 154 -9.76 -17.13 20.30
C THR A 154 -10.57 -18.06 19.38
N GLY A 155 -9.92 -18.96 18.62
CA GLY A 155 -10.69 -19.92 17.81
C GLY A 155 -10.06 -20.53 16.56
N GLY A 156 -8.74 -20.47 16.34
CA GLY A 156 -8.13 -21.11 15.15
C GLY A 156 -8.69 -20.59 13.81
N VAL A 157 -9.21 -19.36 13.79
CA VAL A 157 -9.76 -18.71 12.60
C VAL A 157 -8.72 -17.72 12.09
N SER A 158 -8.41 -17.76 10.80
CA SER A 158 -7.62 -16.76 10.09
C SER A 158 -8.53 -16.02 9.12
N SER A 159 -8.46 -14.70 9.15
CA SER A 159 -9.23 -13.81 8.27
C SER A 159 -8.26 -12.86 7.62
N LYS A 160 -7.98 -13.08 6.34
CA LYS A 160 -7.06 -12.27 5.56
C LYS A 160 -7.75 -11.69 4.34
N VAL A 161 -7.20 -10.62 3.82
CA VAL A 161 -7.67 -9.94 2.62
C VAL A 161 -6.49 -9.73 1.71
N ASN A 162 -6.58 -10.15 0.46
CA ASN A 162 -5.64 -9.70 -0.55
C ASN A 162 -6.37 -8.75 -1.49
N PHE A 163 -5.68 -7.76 -2.03
CA PHE A 163 -6.34 -6.81 -2.93
C PHE A 163 -5.46 -6.40 -4.10
N LEU A 164 -6.11 -6.16 -5.23
CA LEU A 164 -5.54 -5.63 -6.46
C LEU A 164 -6.06 -4.21 -6.66
N MET A 165 -5.16 -3.25 -6.76
CA MET A 165 -5.45 -1.89 -7.24
C MET A 165 -4.93 -1.77 -8.67
N ALA A 166 -5.79 -1.43 -9.61
CA ALA A 166 -5.42 -1.21 -11.00
C ALA A 166 -6.03 0.11 -11.48
N GLY A 167 -5.21 1.02 -11.97
CA GLY A 167 -5.68 2.38 -12.26
C GLY A 167 -4.70 3.22 -13.07
N ILE A 168 -4.98 4.51 -13.08
CA ILE A 168 -4.18 5.53 -13.75
C ILE A 168 -3.69 6.53 -12.71
N GLY A 169 -2.46 7.00 -12.89
CA GLY A 169 -1.91 8.14 -12.19
C GLY A 169 -1.68 9.31 -13.13
N PHE A 170 -1.88 10.51 -12.61
CA PHE A 170 -1.62 11.77 -13.29
C PHE A 170 -0.60 12.58 -12.48
N ARG A 171 0.57 12.85 -13.06
CA ARG A 171 1.62 13.69 -12.48
C ARG A 171 1.18 15.15 -12.54
N VAL A 172 1.02 15.76 -11.37
CA VAL A 172 0.51 17.13 -11.17
C VAL A 172 1.65 18.13 -11.08
N LEU A 173 2.68 17.77 -10.32
CA LEU A 173 3.90 18.56 -10.05
C LEU A 173 5.10 17.69 -10.37
#